data_AF-A0A7W0Y918-F1
#
_entry.id   AF-A0A7W0Y918-F1
#
_cell.length_a   1.000
_cell.length_b   1.000
_cell.length_c   1.000
_cell.angle_alpha   90.00
_cell.angle_beta   90.00
_cell.angle_gamma   90.00
#
_symmetry.space_group_name_H-M   'P 1'
#
loop_
_entity.id
_entity.type
_entity.pdbx_description
1 polymer ?
#
loop_
_entity_poly.entity_id
_entity_poly.type
_entity_poly.pdbx_seq_one_letter_code
_entity_poly.pdbx_strand_id
1 'polypeptide(L)'
;MVLSSLEQLDRSHRRHDDVLAGLLEAARRLAAGRPSSDDIATVQDAVAYFERAVTRHFLDEEGSLFPRLSTRRPELAAELAALSAEHPTQIAMQGEIATAARELASDPRPGVGKMLLDAANVLAEAHHSHVRREDQLFALAADALTPQDDAEIVAEMETRRDRDGGGGRGRGGGGGGGGGG
;
A
#
# COMPACT_ATOMS: atom_id res chain seq x y z
N MET A 1 -21.77 12.27 8.52
CA MET A 1 -20.80 11.75 9.51
C MET A 1 -19.59 11.31 8.70
N VAL A 2 -18.38 11.68 9.10
CA VAL A 2 -17.17 11.22 8.41
C VAL A 2 -16.69 9.97 9.13
N LEU A 3 -16.47 8.88 8.38
CA LEU A 3 -16.08 7.57 8.91
C LEU A 3 -14.56 7.48 9.00
N SER A 4 -14.04 7.10 10.16
CA SER A 4 -12.60 7.12 10.43
C SER A 4 -11.85 6.09 9.58
N SER A 5 -12.49 4.95 9.29
CA SER A 5 -11.96 3.92 8.39
C SER A 5 -11.75 4.45 6.97
N LEU A 6 -12.72 5.17 6.41
CA LEU A 6 -12.63 5.73 5.06
C LEU A 6 -11.59 6.86 4.97
N GLU A 7 -11.50 7.74 5.98
CA GLU A 7 -10.44 8.75 6.04
C GLU A 7 -9.04 8.13 6.09
N GLN A 8 -8.92 6.96 6.71
CA GLN A 8 -7.66 6.25 6.79
C GLN A 8 -7.24 5.63 5.46
N LEU A 9 -8.20 5.07 4.71
CA LEU A 9 -7.96 4.55 3.35
C LEU A 9 -7.66 5.69 2.37
N ASP A 10 -8.41 6.79 2.42
CA ASP A 10 -8.15 7.99 1.61
C ASP A 10 -6.76 8.60 1.88
N ARG A 11 -6.30 8.60 3.15
CA ARG A 11 -4.90 8.96 3.47
C ARG A 11 -3.90 7.98 2.87
N SER A 12 -4.22 6.69 2.79
CA SER A 12 -3.40 5.67 2.13
C SER A 12 -3.31 5.92 0.62
N HIS A 13 -4.43 6.24 -0.04
CA HIS A 13 -4.48 6.60 -1.46
C HIS A 13 -3.54 7.78 -1.75
N ARG A 14 -3.72 8.90 -1.04
CA ARG A 14 -2.86 10.09 -1.20
C ARG A 14 -1.39 9.78 -0.98
N ARG A 15 -1.08 8.95 0.03
CA ARG A 15 0.31 8.57 0.29
C ARG A 15 0.89 7.69 -0.83
N HIS A 16 0.08 6.82 -1.44
CA HIS A 16 0.51 6.03 -2.58
C HIS A 16 0.76 6.93 -3.80
N ASP A 17 -0.12 7.89 -4.08
CA ASP A 17 0.07 8.89 -5.13
C ASP A 17 1.39 9.67 -4.95
N ASP A 18 1.69 10.15 -3.73
CA ASP A 18 2.93 10.87 -3.43
C ASP A 18 4.18 10.00 -3.72
N VAL A 19 4.13 8.72 -3.34
CA VAL A 19 5.24 7.77 -3.56
C VAL A 19 5.40 7.48 -5.05
N LEU A 20 4.31 7.28 -5.79
CA LEU A 20 4.34 7.07 -7.24
C LEU A 20 4.89 8.30 -7.97
N ALA A 21 4.51 9.51 -7.56
CA ALA A 21 5.03 10.74 -8.14
C ALA A 21 6.56 10.83 -7.98
N GLY A 22 7.07 10.59 -6.76
CA GLY A 22 8.51 10.58 -6.49
C GLY A 22 9.25 9.49 -7.28
N LEU A 23 8.69 8.28 -7.34
CA LEU A 23 9.23 7.18 -8.14
C LEU A 23 9.32 7.54 -9.62
N LEU A 24 8.24 8.10 -10.21
CA LEU A 24 8.20 8.49 -11.61
C LEU A 24 9.23 9.57 -11.93
N GLU A 25 9.41 10.56 -11.07
CA GLU A 25 10.44 11.58 -11.25
C GLU A 25 11.85 11.00 -11.23
N ALA A 26 12.16 10.14 -10.26
CA ALA A 26 13.45 9.45 -10.18
C ALA A 26 13.67 8.56 -11.41
N ALA A 27 12.68 7.76 -11.80
CA ALA A 27 12.75 6.87 -12.96
C ALA A 27 12.96 7.64 -14.28
N ARG A 28 12.35 8.82 -14.45
CA ARG A 28 12.58 9.69 -15.62
C ARG A 28 14.03 10.18 -15.69
N ARG A 29 14.61 10.60 -14.56
CA ARG A 29 16.01 11.05 -14.50
C ARG A 29 16.98 9.91 -14.80
N LEU A 30 16.73 8.74 -14.22
CA LEU A 30 17.49 7.52 -14.45
C LEU A 30 17.41 7.08 -15.92
N ALA A 31 16.22 7.05 -16.52
CA ALA A 31 16.01 6.71 -17.93
C ALA A 31 16.73 7.69 -18.88
N ALA A 32 16.81 8.97 -18.50
CA ALA A 32 17.50 10.00 -19.27
C ALA A 32 19.02 10.00 -19.09
N GLY A 33 19.58 9.09 -18.28
CA GLY A 33 21.02 9.05 -17.98
C GLY A 33 21.52 10.26 -17.18
N ARG A 34 20.62 10.91 -16.41
CA ARG A 34 20.93 12.09 -15.59
C ARG A 34 20.46 11.88 -14.14
N PRO A 35 20.98 10.85 -13.44
CA PRO A 35 20.56 10.57 -12.06
C PRO A 35 20.94 11.70 -11.11
N SER A 36 20.05 11.97 -10.16
CA SER A 36 20.37 12.67 -8.91
C SER A 36 21.00 11.70 -7.90
N SER A 37 21.70 12.23 -6.89
CA SER A 37 22.29 11.43 -5.80
C SER A 37 21.27 10.57 -5.06
N ASP A 38 20.01 11.02 -5.01
CA ASP A 38 18.97 10.45 -4.17
C ASP A 38 17.98 9.58 -4.95
N ASP A 39 18.14 9.46 -6.28
CA ASP A 39 17.18 8.74 -7.13
C ASP A 39 17.14 7.24 -6.77
N ILE A 40 18.29 6.63 -6.49
CA ILE A 40 18.35 5.21 -6.09
C ILE A 40 17.65 5.00 -4.75
N ALA A 41 17.88 5.89 -3.78
CA ALA A 41 17.23 5.82 -2.48
C ALA A 41 15.71 6.00 -2.59
N THR A 42 15.26 6.97 -3.39
CA THR A 42 13.84 7.19 -3.70
C THR A 42 13.16 5.95 -4.26
N VAL A 43 13.82 5.27 -5.21
CA VAL A 43 13.30 4.03 -5.81
C VAL A 43 13.23 2.90 -4.77
N GLN A 44 14.26 2.74 -3.93
CA GLN A 44 14.28 1.73 -2.87
C GLN A 44 13.20 1.99 -1.80
N ASP A 45 13.01 3.24 -1.41
CA ASP A 45 11.97 3.65 -0.46
C ASP A 45 10.57 3.40 -1.02
N ALA A 46 10.36 3.65 -2.32
CA ALA A 46 9.10 3.33 -3.00
C ALA A 46 8.82 1.82 -2.99
N VAL A 47 9.81 0.98 -3.31
CA VAL A 47 9.67 -0.50 -3.25
C VAL A 47 9.34 -0.94 -1.82
N ALA A 48 10.06 -0.44 -0.82
CA ALA A 48 9.82 -0.78 0.58
C ALA A 48 8.45 -0.27 1.10
N TYR A 49 7.92 0.80 0.50
CA TYR A 49 6.57 1.27 0.75
C TYR A 49 5.54 0.34 0.13
N PHE A 50 5.67 -0.03 -1.15
CA PHE A 50 4.73 -0.92 -1.84
C PHE A 50 4.59 -2.27 -1.14
N GLU A 51 5.72 -2.92 -0.84
CA GLU A 51 5.75 -4.25 -0.20
C GLU A 51 4.99 -4.29 1.14
N ARG A 52 5.02 -3.20 1.90
CA ARG A 52 4.43 -3.13 3.25
C ARG A 52 3.07 -2.43 3.27
N ALA A 53 3.03 -1.20 2.80
CA ALA A 53 1.88 -0.32 2.97
C ALA A 53 0.75 -0.68 2.01
N VAL A 54 1.06 -0.97 0.74
CA VAL A 54 0.04 -1.28 -0.28
C VAL A 54 -0.55 -2.66 -0.05
N THR A 55 0.29 -3.67 0.24
CA THR A 55 -0.19 -5.00 0.64
C THR A 55 -1.15 -4.93 1.82
N ARG A 56 -0.81 -4.14 2.85
CA ARG A 56 -1.67 -3.96 4.03
C ARG A 56 -2.97 -3.22 3.69
N HIS A 57 -2.91 -2.21 2.83
CA HIS A 57 -4.08 -1.48 2.38
C HIS A 57 -5.11 -2.40 1.71
N PHE A 58 -4.68 -3.26 0.79
CA PHE A 58 -5.55 -4.28 0.19
C PHE A 58 -6.11 -5.27 1.23
N LEU A 59 -5.32 -5.66 2.24
CA LEU A 59 -5.81 -6.50 3.34
C LEU A 59 -6.85 -5.79 4.21
N ASP A 60 -6.74 -4.48 4.38
CA ASP A 60 -7.73 -3.67 5.10
C ASP A 60 -9.05 -3.62 4.33
N GLU A 61 -9.00 -3.48 3.01
CA GLU A 61 -10.17 -3.49 2.15
C GLU A 61 -10.84 -4.84 2.09
N GLU A 62 -10.11 -5.88 1.68
CA GLU A 62 -10.64 -7.22 1.49
C GLU A 62 -11.01 -7.91 2.81
N GLY A 63 -10.24 -7.62 3.87
CA GLY A 63 -10.40 -8.27 5.16
C GLY A 63 -11.36 -7.55 6.10
N SER A 64 -11.66 -6.26 5.86
CA SER A 64 -12.50 -5.48 6.77
C SER A 64 -13.62 -4.72 6.07
N LEU A 65 -13.31 -3.88 5.08
CA LEU A 65 -14.27 -2.95 4.50
C LEU A 65 -15.24 -3.64 3.51
N PHE A 66 -14.71 -4.32 2.50
CA PHE A 66 -15.50 -4.91 1.41
C PHE A 66 -16.52 -5.92 1.90
N PRO A 67 -16.23 -6.83 2.87
CA PRO A 67 -17.23 -7.75 3.40
C PRO A 67 -18.44 -7.03 4.02
N ARG A 68 -18.20 -5.92 4.72
CA ARG A 68 -19.26 -5.12 5.37
C ARG A 68 -20.07 -4.35 4.36
N LEU A 69 -19.42 -3.72 3.37
CA LEU A 69 -20.11 -3.05 2.27
C LEU A 69 -20.96 -4.03 1.46
N SER A 70 -20.42 -5.20 1.11
CA SER A 70 -21.14 -6.26 0.39
C SER A 70 -22.36 -6.77 1.17
N THR A 71 -22.24 -6.89 2.51
CA THR A 71 -23.37 -7.31 3.36
C THR A 71 -24.48 -6.26 3.41
N ARG A 72 -24.11 -4.97 3.46
CA ARG A 72 -25.07 -3.86 3.64
C ARG A 72 -25.63 -3.31 2.33
N ARG A 73 -24.89 -3.45 1.23
CA ARG A 73 -25.24 -3.02 -0.13
C ARG A 73 -24.93 -4.18 -1.10
N PRO A 74 -25.71 -5.28 -1.07
CA PRO A 74 -25.44 -6.47 -1.89
C PRO A 74 -25.37 -6.19 -3.39
N GLU A 75 -26.02 -5.12 -3.87
CA GLU A 75 -25.93 -4.67 -5.26
C GLU A 75 -24.52 -4.25 -5.68
N LEU A 76 -23.65 -3.87 -4.74
CA LEU A 76 -22.25 -3.50 -4.98
C LEU A 76 -21.29 -4.69 -4.97
N ALA A 77 -21.78 -5.89 -4.62
CA ALA A 77 -20.91 -7.07 -4.43
C ALA A 77 -20.08 -7.42 -5.68
N ALA A 78 -20.67 -7.27 -6.88
CA ALA A 78 -19.96 -7.53 -8.14
C ALA A 78 -18.85 -6.50 -8.41
N GLU A 79 -19.08 -5.22 -8.07
CA GLU A 79 -18.09 -4.15 -8.24
C GLU A 79 -16.95 -4.29 -7.22
N LEU A 80 -17.27 -4.61 -5.96
CA LEU A 80 -16.27 -4.90 -4.92
C LEU A 80 -15.39 -6.10 -5.29
N ALA A 81 -16.00 -7.16 -5.85
CA ALA A 81 -15.25 -8.32 -6.33
C ALA A 81 -14.34 -7.97 -7.52
N ALA A 82 -14.79 -7.09 -8.43
CA ALA A 82 -13.98 -6.62 -9.55
C ALA A 82 -12.77 -5.79 -9.06
N LEU A 83 -12.97 -4.91 -8.07
CA LEU A 83 -11.87 -4.16 -7.45
C LEU A 83 -10.84 -5.08 -6.79
N SER A 84 -11.28 -6.03 -5.96
CA SER A 84 -10.38 -7.00 -5.31
C SER A 84 -9.62 -7.86 -6.34
N ALA A 85 -10.25 -8.19 -7.48
CA ALA A 85 -9.58 -8.95 -8.54
C ALA A 85 -8.41 -8.19 -9.21
N GLU A 86 -8.29 -6.88 -9.01
CA GLU A 86 -7.19 -6.06 -9.54
C GLU A 86 -5.97 -6.01 -8.62
N HIS A 87 -6.16 -6.25 -7.33
CA HIS A 87 -5.07 -6.19 -6.34
C HIS A 87 -3.89 -7.11 -6.69
N PRO A 88 -4.09 -8.40 -7.07
CA PRO A 88 -2.97 -9.26 -7.44
C PRO A 88 -2.18 -8.76 -8.64
N THR A 89 -2.85 -8.12 -9.60
CA THR A 89 -2.20 -7.53 -10.77
C THR A 89 -1.34 -6.33 -10.39
N GLN A 90 -1.83 -5.44 -9.51
CA GLN A 90 -1.01 -4.33 -9.00
C GLN A 90 0.20 -4.82 -8.19
N ILE A 91 0.03 -5.87 -7.37
CA ILE A 91 1.14 -6.50 -6.63
C ILE A 91 2.20 -7.04 -7.61
N ALA A 92 1.78 -7.68 -8.71
CA ALA A 92 2.72 -8.15 -9.73
C ALA A 92 3.51 -7.01 -10.37
N MET A 93 2.85 -5.89 -10.71
CA MET A 93 3.50 -4.68 -11.24
C MET A 93 4.52 -4.09 -10.25
N GLN A 94 4.20 -4.09 -8.95
CA GLN A 94 5.16 -3.67 -7.91
C GLN A 94 6.38 -4.60 -7.87
N GLY A 95 6.19 -5.91 -8.08
CA GLY A 95 7.27 -6.88 -8.20
C GLY A 95 8.20 -6.64 -9.39
N GLU A 96 7.67 -6.15 -10.51
CA GLU A 96 8.46 -5.72 -11.67
C GLU A 96 9.33 -4.51 -11.35
N ILE A 97 8.77 -3.51 -10.66
CA ILE A 97 9.51 -2.33 -10.18
C ILE A 97 10.61 -2.76 -9.19
N ALA A 98 10.31 -3.65 -8.24
CA ALA A 98 11.29 -4.17 -7.30
C ALA A 98 12.43 -4.91 -7.99
N THR A 99 12.14 -5.63 -9.07
CA THR A 99 13.15 -6.30 -9.89
C THR A 99 14.04 -5.29 -10.61
N ALA A 100 13.45 -4.30 -11.29
CA ALA A 100 14.21 -3.24 -11.94
C ALA A 100 15.06 -2.43 -10.94
N ALA A 101 14.55 -2.17 -9.74
CA ALA A 101 15.27 -1.49 -8.66
C ALA A 101 16.50 -2.27 -8.20
N ARG A 102 16.38 -3.60 -8.04
CA ARG A 102 17.52 -4.47 -7.69
C ARG A 102 18.59 -4.48 -8.78
N GLU A 103 18.18 -4.56 -10.05
CA GLU A 103 19.11 -4.49 -11.18
C GLU A 103 19.85 -3.14 -11.22
N LEU A 104 19.12 -2.05 -10.99
CA LEU A 104 19.69 -0.70 -10.99
C LEU A 104 20.76 -0.52 -9.89
N ALA A 105 20.55 -1.14 -8.73
CA ALA A 105 21.47 -1.06 -7.60
C ALA A 105 22.72 -1.95 -7.75
N SER A 106 22.62 -3.08 -8.45
CA SER A 106 23.71 -4.06 -8.57
C SER A 106 24.61 -3.83 -9.78
N ASP A 107 24.03 -3.52 -10.95
CA ASP A 107 24.74 -3.25 -12.19
C ASP A 107 23.85 -2.40 -13.12
N PRO A 108 24.03 -1.06 -13.14
CA PRO A 108 23.18 -0.15 -13.91
C PRO A 108 23.50 -0.26 -15.40
N ARG A 109 23.04 -1.36 -16.01
CA ARG A 109 23.14 -1.60 -17.44
C ARG A 109 22.36 -0.53 -18.21
N PRO A 110 22.83 -0.14 -19.41
CA PRO A 110 22.06 0.73 -20.29
C PRO A 110 20.64 0.18 -20.49
N GLY A 111 19.62 0.99 -20.19
CA GLY A 111 18.22 0.62 -20.38
C GLY A 111 17.45 0.23 -19.11
N VAL A 112 18.10 -0.10 -17.99
CA VAL A 112 17.40 -0.45 -16.74
C VAL A 112 16.55 0.73 -16.23
N GLY A 113 17.06 1.96 -16.32
CA GLY A 113 16.29 3.16 -15.99
C GLY A 113 15.02 3.32 -16.84
N LYS A 114 15.06 2.91 -18.12
CA LYS A 114 13.88 2.90 -18.99
C LYS A 114 12.89 1.80 -18.58
N MET A 115 13.37 0.60 -18.29
CA MET A 115 12.51 -0.49 -17.81
C MET A 115 11.79 -0.12 -16.51
N LEU A 116 12.50 0.52 -15.57
CA LEU A 116 11.91 1.05 -14.35
C LEU A 116 10.83 2.09 -14.65
N LEU A 117 11.10 3.04 -15.56
CA LEU A 117 10.14 4.07 -15.95
C LEU A 117 8.89 3.47 -16.59
N ASP A 118 9.06 2.52 -17.50
CA ASP A 118 7.95 1.87 -18.18
C ASP A 118 7.06 1.12 -17.17
N ALA A 119 7.66 0.34 -16.26
CA ALA A 119 6.93 -0.36 -15.19
C ALA A 119 6.22 0.61 -14.23
N ALA A 120 6.89 1.71 -13.84
CA ALA A 120 6.30 2.72 -12.96
C ALA A 120 5.10 3.45 -13.60
N ASN A 121 5.15 3.73 -14.91
CA ASN A 121 4.01 4.33 -15.62
C ASN A 121 2.81 3.37 -15.67
N VAL A 122 3.06 2.08 -15.92
CA VAL A 122 1.99 1.05 -15.94
C VAL A 122 1.33 0.93 -14.58
N LEU A 123 2.12 0.87 -13.49
CA LEU A 123 1.57 0.83 -12.13
C LEU A 123 0.79 2.11 -11.81
N ALA A 124 1.31 3.28 -12.16
CA ALA A 124 0.64 4.55 -11.87
C ALA A 124 -0.74 4.65 -12.54
N GLU A 125 -0.86 4.27 -13.81
CA GLU A 125 -2.14 4.25 -14.51
C GLU A 125 -3.12 3.26 -13.87
N ALA A 126 -2.65 2.05 -13.56
CA ALA A 126 -3.48 1.04 -12.89
C ALA A 126 -3.96 1.53 -11.52
N HIS A 127 -3.07 2.11 -10.72
CA HIS A 127 -3.37 2.65 -9.39
C HIS A 127 -4.39 3.78 -9.44
N HIS A 128 -4.19 4.79 -10.29
CA HIS A 128 -5.12 5.92 -10.38
C HIS A 128 -6.51 5.49 -10.89
N SER A 129 -6.57 4.55 -11.83
CA SER A 129 -7.84 4.00 -12.33
C SER A 129 -8.57 3.18 -11.25
N HIS A 130 -7.83 2.47 -10.41
CA HIS A 130 -8.33 1.70 -9.28
C HIS A 130 -8.88 2.61 -8.18
N VAL A 131 -8.04 3.50 -7.62
CA VAL A 131 -8.40 4.44 -6.55
C VAL A 131 -9.60 5.29 -6.93
N ARG A 132 -9.66 5.79 -8.18
CA ARG A 132 -10.81 6.58 -8.64
C ARG A 132 -12.13 5.81 -8.54
N ARG A 133 -12.12 4.51 -8.80
CA ARG A 133 -13.32 3.67 -8.68
C ARG A 133 -13.63 3.33 -7.23
N GLU A 134 -12.62 3.08 -6.41
CA GLU A 134 -12.79 2.89 -4.98
C GLU A 134 -13.39 4.12 -4.31
N ASP A 135 -12.81 5.30 -4.53
CA ASP A 135 -13.30 6.55 -3.95
C ASP A 135 -14.75 6.84 -4.34
N GLN A 136 -15.12 6.56 -5.61
CA GLN A 136 -16.50 6.67 -6.08
C GLN A 136 -17.42 5.69 -5.36
N LEU A 137 -17.02 4.43 -5.24
CA LEU A 137 -17.80 3.39 -4.58
C LEU A 137 -17.95 3.67 -3.08
N PHE A 138 -16.87 4.05 -2.40
CA PHE A 138 -16.87 4.38 -0.98
C PHE A 138 -17.76 5.59 -0.69
N ALA A 139 -17.71 6.64 -1.53
CA ALA A 139 -18.61 7.78 -1.39
C ALA A 139 -20.10 7.38 -1.53
N LEU A 140 -20.42 6.46 -2.44
CA LEU A 140 -21.79 5.96 -2.67
C LEU A 140 -22.30 5.03 -1.56
N ALA A 141 -21.40 4.37 -0.83
CA ALA A 141 -21.73 3.35 0.14
C ALA A 141 -21.44 3.77 1.59
N ALA A 142 -20.85 4.94 1.82
CA ALA A 142 -20.48 5.44 3.14
C ALA A 142 -21.69 5.55 4.09
N ASP A 143 -22.86 5.90 3.57
CA ASP A 143 -24.10 6.01 4.36
C ASP A 143 -24.64 4.67 4.84
N ALA A 144 -24.21 3.57 4.23
CA ALA A 144 -24.61 2.23 4.61
C ALA A 144 -23.91 1.76 5.89
N LEU A 145 -22.68 2.24 6.15
CA LEU A 145 -21.91 1.84 7.33
C LEU A 145 -22.43 2.53 8.60
N THR A 146 -22.62 1.76 9.66
CA THR A 146 -22.93 2.25 11.00
C THR A 146 -21.66 2.64 11.76
N PRO A 147 -21.80 3.44 12.83
CA PRO A 147 -20.67 3.74 13.72
C PRO A 147 -20.01 2.49 14.32
N GLN A 148 -20.76 1.41 14.53
CA GLN A 148 -20.22 0.14 15.02
C GLN A 148 -19.32 -0.52 13.98
N ASP A 149 -19.71 -0.54 12.70
CA ASP A 149 -18.84 -1.11 11.65
C ASP A 149 -17.55 -0.29 11.53
N ASP A 150 -17.66 1.05 11.56
CA ASP A 150 -16.49 1.93 11.46
C ASP A 150 -15.50 1.66 12.59
N ALA A 151 -15.98 1.54 13.83
CA ALA A 151 -15.14 1.23 14.99
C ALA A 151 -14.46 -0.15 14.88
N GLU A 152 -15.18 -1.17 14.40
CA GLU A 152 -14.61 -2.52 14.20
C GLU A 152 -13.58 -2.56 13.07
N ILE A 153 -13.87 -1.91 11.94
CA ILE A 153 -12.94 -1.80 10.81
C ILE A 153 -11.65 -1.12 11.30
N VAL A 154 -11.75 0.01 11.99
CA VAL A 154 -10.58 0.71 12.54
C VAL A 154 -9.76 -0.19 13.45
N ALA A 155 -10.39 -0.88 14.40
CA ALA A 155 -9.70 -1.78 15.31
C ALA A 155 -8.98 -2.94 14.59
N GLU A 156 -9.58 -3.49 13.53
CA GLU A 156 -8.97 -4.52 12.68
C GLU A 156 -7.76 -3.97 11.92
N MET A 157 -7.88 -2.78 11.30
CA MET A 157 -6.79 -2.10 10.59
C MET A 157 -5.62 -1.77 11.54
N GLU A 158 -5.90 -1.34 12.77
CA GLU A 158 -4.89 -1.08 13.80
C GLU A 158 -4.18 -2.37 14.23
N THR A 159 -4.95 -3.44 14.46
CA THR A 159 -4.39 -4.75 14.84
C THR A 159 -3.40 -5.28 13.79
N ARG A 160 -3.69 -5.08 12.49
CA ARG A 160 -2.75 -5.47 11.42
C ARG A 160 -1.44 -4.69 11.51
N ARG A 161 -1.50 -3.39 11.83
CA ARG A 161 -0.31 -2.53 11.98
C ARG A 161 0.55 -2.88 13.17
N ASP A 162 -0.06 -3.23 14.30
CA ASP A 162 0.67 -3.62 15.51
C ASP A 162 1.45 -4.93 15.30
N ARG A 163 0.89 -5.87 14.54
CA ARG A 163 1.57 -7.13 14.20
C ARG A 163 2.78 -6.90 13.28
N ASP A 164 2.66 -6.01 12.31
CA ASP A 164 3.75 -5.68 11.38
C ASP A 164 4.84 -4.80 12.04
N GLY A 165 4.48 -3.98 13.04
CA GLY A 165 5.40 -3.13 13.80
C GLY A 165 6.13 -3.85 14.95
N GLY A 166 5.71 -5.07 15.31
CA GLY A 166 6.17 -5.80 16.49
C GLY A 166 7.53 -6.49 16.39
N GLY A 167 8.23 -6.41 15.26
CA GLY A 167 9.49 -7.11 14.99
C GLY A 167 10.75 -6.55 15.68
N GLY A 168 10.64 -5.66 16.68
CA GLY A 168 11.82 -4.93 17.14
C GLY A 168 11.76 -4.28 18.52
N ARG A 169 11.07 -4.85 19.52
CA ARG A 169 11.30 -4.49 20.94
C ARG A 169 11.15 -5.70 21.86
N GLY A 170 12.15 -6.58 21.84
CA GLY A 170 12.41 -7.49 22.96
C GLY A 170 12.86 -6.69 24.18
N ARG A 171 11.90 -6.20 24.98
CA ARG A 171 12.14 -5.62 26.30
C ARG A 171 11.43 -6.46 27.35
N GLY A 172 12.21 -7.13 28.20
CA GLY A 172 11.77 -7.44 29.56
C GLY A 172 11.79 -8.92 29.93
N GLY A 173 12.86 -9.32 30.62
CA GLY A 173 12.92 -10.57 31.36
C GLY A 173 14.13 -10.64 32.29
N GLY A 174 14.54 -9.50 32.86
CA GLY A 174 15.49 -9.49 33.97
C GLY A 174 14.80 -10.00 35.23
N GLY A 175 15.05 -11.26 35.59
CA GLY A 175 14.65 -11.86 36.85
C GLY A 175 15.88 -12.11 37.70
N GLY A 176 16.29 -11.11 38.49
CA GLY A 176 17.17 -11.32 39.61
C GLY A 176 16.42 -12.06 40.72
N GLY A 177 17.03 -13.12 41.26
CA GLY A 177 16.57 -13.82 42.44
C GLY A 177 17.78 -14.20 43.29
N GLY A 178 18.03 -13.42 44.34
CA GLY A 178 18.98 -13.76 45.39
C GLY A 178 18.36 -14.62 46.51
N GLY A 179 19.24 -15.09 47.40
CA GLY A 179 18.92 -15.86 48.61
C GLY A 179 19.18 -17.35 48.40
N GLY A 180 19.99 -18.07 49.18
CA GLY A 180 20.55 -17.86 50.51
C GLY A 180 20.78 -19.26 51.10
N GLY A 181 21.87 -19.47 51.84
CA GLY A 181 22.22 -20.75 52.46
C GLY A 181 23.70 -21.07 52.37
#